data_AF-K2E3E7-F1
#
_entry.id   AF-K2E3E7-F1
#
_cell.length_a   1.000
_cell.length_b   1.000
_cell.length_c   1.000
_cell.angle_alpha   90.00
_cell.angle_beta   90.00
_cell.angle_gamma   90.00
#
_symmetry.space_group_name_H-M   'P 1'
#
loop_
_entity.id
_entity.type
_entity.pdbx_description
1 polymer ?
#
loop_
_entity_poly.entity_id
_entity_poly.type
_entity_poly.pdbx_seq_one_letter_code
_entity_poly.pdbx_strand_id
1 'polypeptide(L)'
;MKVSSILGLNARSQLFAHKYNTRRGKNIADSKIQTARILKKAGVAHPKIYKKLTDPRQVMEFDWNSLPPKFALKPSRGMGGEGIIVVKRGLKDGGWLTTQKERIKADDLKLHTLDILEGAYSMGNVPDVAFIQEYVGRAKVFRRWAYRGTPDIRIIIFNKIPVMAMLRLPTKESGGRANLHQGALGVGIDIATGITTKAIWHGEEIVFKPGTERKLRGIKIPGWDAVLETAVRAQEASHLGYLGVDIVIHPEKGPMVLELNAQPGLQIQLANGEGLKKRLERVEDLDVTDAERGVMLAKALFAGRFENRKAAQEGIKTIRNDETVKIVTPERRRVEVTAKIDTGAWRSSIDKTFAENNGLLQKNNILWTKVFKSALGSEERAVINISFYLAGRRINTIASVSNRKGLKKIFIIGRRDLQGFLVKVDDQTN
;
A
#
# COMPACT_ATOMS: atom_id res chain seq x y z
N MET A 1 -6.06 19.08 -0.23
CA MET A 1 -6.54 17.96 0.63
C MET A 1 -7.51 18.57 1.62
N LYS A 2 -8.70 17.99 1.90
CA LYS A 2 -9.61 18.58 2.91
C LYS A 2 -9.05 18.31 4.31
N VAL A 3 -8.96 19.33 5.17
CA VAL A 3 -8.41 19.20 6.55
C VAL A 3 -9.11 18.08 7.32
N SER A 4 -10.45 18.01 7.23
CA SER A 4 -11.26 16.95 7.87
C SER A 4 -10.97 15.52 7.40
N SER A 5 -10.19 15.33 6.32
CA SER A 5 -9.77 14.01 5.84
C SER A 5 -8.38 13.60 6.28
N ILE A 6 -7.59 14.53 6.84
CA ILE A 6 -6.21 14.29 7.26
C ILE A 6 -6.24 13.59 8.62
N LEU A 7 -5.45 12.52 8.76
CA LEU A 7 -5.19 11.89 10.04
C LEU A 7 -4.00 12.60 10.70
N GLY A 8 -4.16 13.02 11.96
CA GLY A 8 -3.06 13.54 12.81
C GLY A 8 -2.39 12.43 13.64
N LEU A 9 -1.21 12.70 14.20
CA LEU A 9 -0.44 11.72 14.98
C LEU A 9 -1.20 11.20 16.19
N ASN A 10 -1.84 12.09 16.96
CA ASN A 10 -2.63 11.70 18.14
C ASN A 10 -3.85 10.85 17.76
N ALA A 11 -4.58 11.25 16.71
CA ALA A 11 -5.71 10.48 16.18
C ALA A 11 -5.30 9.11 15.66
N ARG A 12 -4.16 9.00 14.95
CA ARG A 12 -3.57 7.72 14.53
C ARG A 12 -3.32 6.81 15.73
N SER A 13 -2.67 7.35 16.78
CA SER A 13 -2.32 6.56 17.96
C SER A 13 -3.57 6.11 18.73
N GLN A 14 -4.48 7.02 19.07
CA GLN A 14 -5.63 6.73 19.91
C GLN A 14 -6.73 5.96 19.18
N LEU A 15 -7.14 6.43 18.01
CA LEU A 15 -8.31 5.87 17.31
C LEU A 15 -7.99 4.59 16.56
N PHE A 16 -6.73 4.38 16.16
CA PHE A 16 -6.34 3.24 15.33
C PHE A 16 -5.33 2.32 16.02
N ALA A 17 -4.11 2.79 16.25
CA ALA A 17 -3.03 1.92 16.73
C ALA A 17 -3.27 1.39 18.15
N HIS A 18 -3.93 2.11 19.04
CA HIS A 18 -4.23 1.63 20.39
C HIS A 18 -5.49 0.77 20.40
N LYS A 19 -6.53 1.21 19.69
CA LYS A 19 -7.81 0.51 19.58
C LYS A 19 -7.68 -0.86 18.91
N TYR A 20 -6.89 -0.97 17.84
CA TYR A 20 -6.88 -2.16 16.97
C TYR A 20 -5.62 -3.02 17.06
N ASN A 21 -4.57 -2.60 17.78
CA ASN A 21 -3.36 -3.40 17.92
C ASN A 21 -3.18 -3.90 19.35
N THR A 22 -3.10 -5.22 19.49
CA THR A 22 -2.77 -5.87 20.75
C THR A 22 -1.33 -5.55 21.18
N ARG A 23 -1.05 -5.58 22.50
CA ARG A 23 0.30 -5.44 23.03
C ARG A 23 1.27 -6.45 22.42
N ARG A 24 0.82 -7.70 22.26
CA ARG A 24 1.59 -8.77 21.62
C ARG A 24 1.93 -8.44 20.17
N GLY A 25 0.98 -7.96 19.38
CA GLY A 25 1.22 -7.54 17.99
C GLY A 25 2.24 -6.42 17.89
N LYS A 26 2.16 -5.41 18.78
CA LYS A 26 3.14 -4.31 18.85
C LYS A 26 4.56 -4.83 19.13
N ASN A 27 4.70 -5.68 20.15
CA ASN A 27 6.00 -6.28 20.49
C ASN A 27 6.60 -7.10 19.33
N ILE A 28 5.76 -7.76 18.51
CA ILE A 28 6.19 -8.48 17.31
C ILE A 28 6.74 -7.51 16.27
N ALA A 29 6.04 -6.40 16.02
CA ALA A 29 6.48 -5.38 15.05
C ALA A 29 7.77 -4.67 15.49
N ASP A 30 7.96 -4.47 16.79
CA ASP A 30 9.16 -3.81 17.32
C ASP A 30 10.44 -4.65 17.16
N SER A 31 10.32 -5.96 16.88
CA SER A 31 11.46 -6.85 16.65
C SER A 31 11.44 -7.46 15.25
N LYS A 32 12.44 -7.10 14.44
CA LYS A 32 12.67 -7.68 13.10
C LYS A 32 12.80 -9.21 13.16
N ILE A 33 13.39 -9.75 14.23
CA ILE A 33 13.51 -11.20 14.45
C ILE A 33 12.16 -11.86 14.75
N GLN A 34 11.33 -11.24 15.60
CA GLN A 34 9.99 -11.76 15.91
C GLN A 34 9.07 -11.67 14.71
N THR A 35 9.13 -10.57 13.97
CA THR A 35 8.46 -10.38 12.68
C THR A 35 8.86 -11.49 11.69
N ALA A 36 10.16 -11.74 11.48
CA ALA A 36 10.61 -12.82 10.60
C ALA A 36 10.06 -14.20 11.03
N ARG A 37 10.00 -14.46 12.35
CA ARG A 37 9.46 -15.72 12.89
C ARG A 37 7.98 -15.93 12.55
N ILE A 38 7.14 -14.91 12.71
CA ILE A 38 5.70 -15.05 12.40
C ILE A 38 5.46 -15.12 10.89
N LEU A 39 6.23 -14.38 10.09
CA LEU A 39 6.11 -14.42 8.63
C LEU A 39 6.52 -15.78 8.10
N LYS A 40 7.59 -16.39 8.64
CA LYS A 40 8.00 -17.76 8.30
C LYS A 40 6.89 -18.77 8.58
N LYS A 41 6.25 -18.69 9.74
CA LYS A 41 5.15 -19.59 10.11
C LYS A 41 3.93 -19.44 9.18
N ALA A 42 3.66 -18.22 8.73
CA ALA A 42 2.54 -17.93 7.83
C ALA A 42 2.87 -18.12 6.34
N GLY A 43 4.08 -18.59 6.00
CA GLY A 43 4.54 -18.73 4.62
C GLY A 43 4.60 -17.40 3.85
N VAL A 44 4.85 -16.29 4.55
CA VAL A 44 4.99 -14.95 3.94
C VAL A 44 6.46 -14.70 3.65
N ALA A 45 6.75 -14.30 2.40
CA ALA A 45 8.11 -14.09 1.94
C ALA A 45 8.80 -12.95 2.71
N HIS A 46 9.99 -13.23 3.22
CA HIS A 46 10.85 -12.31 3.96
C HIS A 46 12.33 -12.70 3.75
N PRO A 47 13.28 -11.78 3.95
CA PRO A 47 14.70 -12.10 3.81
C PRO A 47 15.14 -13.17 4.81
N LYS A 48 15.88 -14.19 4.35
CA LYS A 48 16.35 -15.28 5.22
C LYS A 48 17.31 -14.75 6.29
N ILE A 49 17.06 -15.06 7.56
CA ILE A 49 18.01 -14.83 8.65
C ILE A 49 19.02 -15.98 8.67
N TYR A 50 20.31 -15.66 8.57
CA TYR A 50 21.41 -16.63 8.62
C TYR A 50 21.86 -16.91 10.05
N LYS A 51 22.07 -15.85 10.84
CA LYS A 51 22.57 -15.96 12.22
C LYS A 51 21.93 -14.89 13.09
N LYS A 52 21.72 -15.23 14.36
CA LYS A 52 21.37 -14.30 15.44
C LYS A 52 22.50 -14.38 16.46
N LEU A 53 22.88 -13.24 17.00
CA LEU A 53 23.95 -13.08 17.97
C LEU A 53 23.34 -12.34 19.16
N THR A 54 23.27 -13.01 20.31
CA THR A 54 22.56 -12.50 21.51
C THR A 54 23.47 -12.14 22.66
N ASP A 55 24.73 -12.57 22.62
CA ASP A 55 25.71 -12.28 23.67
C ASP A 55 27.14 -12.23 23.09
N PRO A 56 28.08 -11.54 23.76
CA PRO A 56 29.44 -11.32 23.26
C PRO A 56 30.21 -12.62 22.94
N ARG A 57 29.99 -13.72 23.67
CA ARG A 57 30.70 -14.98 23.40
C ARG A 57 30.35 -15.52 22.02
N GLN A 58 29.06 -15.46 21.65
CA GLN A 58 28.61 -15.84 20.31
C GLN A 58 29.26 -14.98 19.22
N VAL A 59 29.55 -13.71 19.47
CA VAL A 59 30.22 -12.81 18.51
C VAL A 59 31.67 -13.26 18.29
N MET A 60 32.36 -13.63 19.37
CA MET A 60 33.77 -14.03 19.33
C MET A 60 33.97 -15.42 18.72
N GLU A 61 33.07 -16.36 19.01
CA GLU A 61 33.14 -17.75 18.52
C GLU A 61 32.58 -17.92 17.10
N PHE A 62 31.84 -16.95 16.58
CA PHE A 62 31.24 -17.05 15.25
C PHE A 62 32.30 -16.97 14.15
N ASP A 63 32.28 -17.93 13.22
CA ASP A 63 33.11 -17.87 12.01
C ASP A 63 32.53 -16.86 11.01
N TRP A 64 33.00 -15.62 11.08
CA TRP A 64 32.62 -14.53 10.20
C TRP A 64 32.97 -14.77 8.73
N ASN A 65 33.97 -15.60 8.44
CA ASN A 65 34.39 -15.91 7.07
C ASN A 65 33.46 -16.92 6.39
N SER A 66 32.65 -17.66 7.16
CA SER A 66 31.60 -18.54 6.64
C SER A 66 30.42 -17.80 6.01
N LEU A 67 30.35 -16.47 6.17
CA LEU A 67 29.26 -15.67 5.64
C LEU A 67 29.23 -15.65 4.11
N PRO A 68 28.03 -15.60 3.50
CA PRO A 68 27.93 -15.46 2.06
C PRO A 68 28.57 -14.14 1.60
N PRO A 69 28.95 -14.01 0.32
CA PRO A 69 29.59 -12.79 -0.19
C PRO A 69 28.69 -11.55 -0.13
N LYS A 70 27.39 -11.69 0.14
CA LYS A 70 26.42 -10.61 0.28
C LYS A 70 25.47 -10.89 1.45
N PHE A 71 25.37 -9.95 2.37
CA PHE A 71 24.48 -10.02 3.52
C PHE A 71 24.18 -8.63 4.07
N ALA A 72 23.28 -8.55 5.05
CA ALA A 72 23.15 -7.37 5.89
C ALA A 72 23.21 -7.77 7.37
N LEU A 73 24.03 -7.04 8.13
CA LEU A 73 24.09 -7.10 9.59
C LEU A 73 23.24 -5.97 10.16
N LYS A 74 22.33 -6.29 11.09
CA LYS A 74 21.34 -5.33 11.60
C LYS A 74 21.03 -5.55 13.08
N PRO A 75 20.70 -4.47 13.82
CA PRO A 75 19.99 -4.55 15.10
C PRO A 75 18.54 -5.04 14.89
N SER A 76 18.02 -5.83 15.83
CA SER A 76 16.63 -6.30 15.78
C SER A 76 15.63 -5.18 16.05
N ARG A 77 15.96 -4.23 16.92
CA ARG A 77 15.10 -3.14 17.38
C ARG A 77 15.59 -1.76 16.94
N GLY A 78 16.56 -1.71 16.03
CA GLY A 78 17.14 -0.45 15.59
C GLY A 78 16.16 0.46 14.86
N MET A 79 16.31 1.77 15.09
CA MET A 79 15.47 2.83 14.53
C MET A 79 16.10 3.49 13.30
N GLY A 80 15.27 4.01 12.40
CA GLY A 80 15.72 4.91 11.32
C GLY A 80 16.71 4.32 10.31
N GLY A 81 17.01 3.02 10.38
CA GLY A 81 18.06 2.37 9.59
C GLY A 81 19.47 2.51 10.16
N GLU A 82 19.60 2.93 11.42
CA GLU A 82 20.87 2.97 12.16
C GLU A 82 21.35 1.57 12.54
N GLY A 83 22.67 1.43 12.72
CA GLY A 83 23.30 0.14 13.00
C GLY A 83 23.25 -0.88 11.84
N ILE A 84 22.75 -0.50 10.66
CA ILE A 84 22.66 -1.40 9.50
C ILE A 84 23.95 -1.32 8.67
N ILE A 85 24.68 -2.43 8.59
CA ILE A 85 25.76 -2.65 7.63
C ILE A 85 25.26 -3.55 6.50
N VAL A 86 25.35 -3.07 5.25
CA VAL A 86 24.96 -3.85 4.07
C VAL A 86 26.18 -4.18 3.23
N VAL A 87 26.50 -5.46 3.15
CA VAL A 87 27.63 -6.01 2.38
C VAL A 87 27.17 -6.40 0.98
N LYS A 88 27.85 -5.85 -0.04
CA LYS A 88 27.50 -6.05 -1.45
C LYS A 88 28.39 -7.08 -2.16
N ARG A 89 29.61 -7.29 -1.69
CA ARG A 89 30.52 -8.34 -2.16
C ARG A 89 31.58 -8.65 -1.11
N GLY A 90 32.04 -9.90 -1.08
CA GLY A 90 33.34 -10.26 -0.49
C GLY A 90 34.50 -9.84 -1.40
N LEU A 91 35.66 -9.70 -0.80
CA LEU A 91 36.93 -9.38 -1.43
C LEU A 91 37.85 -10.60 -1.37
N LYS A 92 38.83 -10.66 -2.27
CA LYS A 92 39.78 -11.79 -2.36
C LYS A 92 40.69 -11.91 -1.13
N ASP A 93 40.83 -10.83 -0.37
CA ASP A 93 41.70 -10.73 0.81
C ASP A 93 40.99 -11.01 2.14
N GLY A 94 39.80 -11.63 2.10
CA GLY A 94 39.02 -11.96 3.29
C GLY A 94 38.22 -10.80 3.90
N GLY A 95 38.18 -9.64 3.24
CA GLY A 95 37.30 -8.52 3.62
C GLY A 95 36.01 -8.44 2.82
N TRP A 96 35.22 -7.40 3.08
CA TRP A 96 33.98 -7.10 2.37
C TRP A 96 33.91 -5.64 1.93
N LEU A 97 33.11 -5.38 0.89
CA LEU A 97 32.77 -4.03 0.45
C LEU A 97 31.30 -3.73 0.74
N THR A 98 31.06 -2.65 1.49
CA THR A 98 29.71 -2.18 1.84
C THR A 98 29.02 -1.49 0.66
N THR A 99 27.71 -1.22 0.79
CA THR A 99 26.97 -0.38 -0.17
C THR A 99 27.47 1.06 -0.23
N GLN A 100 28.16 1.51 0.82
CA GLN A 100 28.76 2.83 0.97
C GLN A 100 30.12 2.91 0.28
N LYS A 101 30.67 1.78 -0.17
CA LYS A 101 32.03 1.58 -0.73
C LYS A 101 33.14 1.58 0.34
N GLU A 102 32.81 1.30 1.58
CA GLU A 102 33.80 1.09 2.63
C GLU A 102 34.26 -0.36 2.61
N ARG A 103 35.55 -0.56 2.89
CA ARG A 103 36.13 -1.88 3.08
C ARG A 103 36.10 -2.20 4.56
N ILE A 104 35.55 -3.37 4.90
CA ILE A 104 35.44 -3.85 6.28
C ILE A 104 35.99 -5.28 6.38
N LYS A 105 36.47 -5.65 7.56
CA LYS A 105 36.96 -6.98 7.92
C LYS A 105 36.06 -7.61 8.99
N ALA A 106 36.40 -8.84 9.38
CA ALA A 106 35.64 -9.58 10.39
C ALA A 106 35.64 -8.86 11.73
N ASP A 107 36.76 -8.26 12.14
CA ASP A 107 36.85 -7.56 13.42
C ASP A 107 36.02 -6.28 13.47
N ASP A 108 35.86 -5.57 12.35
CA ASP A 108 34.93 -4.43 12.25
C ASP A 108 33.48 -4.89 12.46
N LEU A 109 33.10 -6.05 11.89
CA LEU A 109 31.78 -6.63 12.07
C LEU A 109 31.55 -7.10 13.51
N LYS A 110 32.59 -7.66 14.17
CA LYS A 110 32.53 -8.05 15.58
C LYS A 110 32.30 -6.83 16.46
N LEU A 111 33.12 -5.79 16.31
CA LEU A 111 33.00 -4.56 17.10
C LEU A 111 31.61 -3.94 16.94
N HIS A 112 31.16 -3.75 15.70
CA HIS A 112 29.82 -3.22 15.42
C HIS A 112 28.69 -4.09 15.99
N THR A 113 28.89 -5.41 16.05
CA THR A 113 27.92 -6.33 16.66
C THR A 113 27.88 -6.15 18.18
N LEU A 114 29.02 -5.95 18.84
CA LEU A 114 29.08 -5.65 20.28
C LEU A 114 28.37 -4.33 20.59
N ASP A 115 28.57 -3.29 19.78
CA ASP A 115 27.84 -2.01 19.91
C ASP A 115 26.32 -2.20 19.82
N ILE A 116 25.85 -3.07 18.91
CA ILE A 116 24.43 -3.44 18.83
C ILE A 116 23.97 -4.10 20.14
N LEU A 117 24.74 -5.05 20.68
CA LEU A 117 24.37 -5.77 21.91
C LEU A 117 24.32 -4.83 23.13
N GLU A 118 25.18 -3.83 23.20
CA GLU A 118 25.16 -2.79 24.24
C GLU A 118 24.02 -1.78 24.05
N GLY A 119 23.36 -1.81 22.90
CA GLY A 119 22.17 -1.02 22.64
C GLY A 119 22.41 0.30 21.89
N ALA A 120 23.61 0.52 21.32
CA ALA A 120 24.01 1.78 20.68
C ALA A 120 23.06 2.29 19.57
N TYR A 121 22.26 1.39 18.97
CA TYR A 121 21.33 1.71 17.88
C TYR A 121 19.86 1.49 18.22
N SER A 122 19.58 1.11 19.47
CA SER A 122 18.23 0.82 19.96
C SER A 122 17.57 2.08 20.55
N MET A 123 16.25 2.08 20.64
CA MET A 123 15.55 3.16 21.35
C MET A 123 15.89 3.12 22.84
N GLY A 124 16.46 4.21 23.36
CA GLY A 124 16.79 4.35 24.78
C GLY A 124 18.05 3.62 25.23
N ASN A 125 18.95 3.26 24.30
CA ASN A 125 20.21 2.56 24.58
C ASN A 125 20.01 1.26 25.38
N VAL A 126 18.97 0.52 25.03
CA VAL A 126 18.64 -0.76 25.66
C VAL A 126 19.34 -1.89 24.91
N PRO A 127 19.92 -2.89 25.61
CA PRO A 127 20.52 -4.04 24.95
C PRO A 127 19.62 -4.68 23.88
N ASP A 128 20.19 -4.97 22.71
CA ASP A 128 19.49 -5.51 21.56
C ASP A 128 20.12 -6.83 21.06
N VAL A 129 19.53 -7.43 20.03
CA VAL A 129 20.05 -8.61 19.35
C VAL A 129 20.53 -8.22 17.96
N ALA A 130 21.77 -8.56 17.64
CA ALA A 130 22.28 -8.44 16.29
C ALA A 130 21.90 -9.67 15.47
N PHE A 131 21.59 -9.47 14.18
CA PHE A 131 21.35 -10.58 13.28
C PHE A 131 21.88 -10.31 11.88
N ILE A 132 22.25 -11.40 11.21
CA ILE A 132 22.76 -11.41 9.85
C ILE A 132 21.68 -12.01 8.97
N GLN A 133 21.32 -11.29 7.90
CA GLN A 133 20.28 -11.69 6.98
C GLN A 133 20.71 -11.62 5.52
N GLU A 134 19.91 -12.24 4.68
CA GLU A 134 19.98 -12.16 3.23
C GLU A 134 20.03 -10.71 2.75
N TYR A 135 20.96 -10.47 1.83
CA TYR A 135 21.05 -9.22 1.08
C TYR A 135 19.91 -9.15 0.06
N VAL A 136 19.06 -8.13 0.20
CA VAL A 136 17.99 -7.88 -0.78
C VAL A 136 18.51 -6.97 -1.88
N GLY A 137 18.67 -7.53 -3.07
CA GLY A 137 19.05 -6.77 -4.26
C GLY A 137 17.96 -5.79 -4.73
N ARG A 138 18.38 -4.76 -5.46
CA ARG A 138 17.47 -3.80 -6.08
C ARG A 138 16.85 -4.33 -7.37
N ALA A 139 15.51 -4.35 -7.45
CA ALA A 139 14.78 -4.70 -8.66
C ALA A 139 15.19 -3.84 -9.88
N LYS A 140 15.20 -4.43 -11.07
CA LYS A 140 15.61 -3.78 -12.33
C LYS A 140 14.83 -2.48 -12.58
N VAL A 141 13.53 -2.50 -12.32
CA VAL A 141 12.63 -1.34 -12.50
C VAL A 141 13.10 -0.12 -11.70
N PHE A 142 13.73 -0.27 -10.54
CA PHE A 142 14.11 0.90 -9.72
C PHE A 142 15.54 1.40 -9.96
N ARG A 143 16.33 0.75 -10.82
CA ARG A 143 17.75 1.07 -11.01
C ARG A 143 18.00 2.51 -11.44
N ARG A 144 17.08 3.08 -12.23
CA ARG A 144 17.17 4.45 -12.77
C ARG A 144 16.71 5.53 -11.78
N TRP A 145 16.04 5.16 -10.70
CA TRP A 145 15.44 6.09 -9.75
C TRP A 145 16.16 6.11 -8.39
N ALA A 146 16.59 4.96 -7.90
CA ALA A 146 17.19 4.85 -6.58
C ALA A 146 18.70 5.17 -6.57
N TYR A 147 19.14 6.03 -5.67
CA TYR A 147 20.57 6.23 -5.38
C TYR A 147 21.06 5.17 -4.41
N ARG A 148 21.81 4.19 -4.91
CA ARG A 148 22.27 3.04 -4.09
C ARG A 148 21.09 2.38 -3.36
N GLY A 149 21.36 1.43 -2.47
CA GLY A 149 20.35 0.76 -1.65
C GLY A 149 19.20 0.08 -2.41
N THR A 150 18.17 -0.28 -1.65
CA THR A 150 16.97 -0.96 -2.14
C THR A 150 15.75 -0.13 -1.76
N PRO A 151 14.99 0.38 -2.75
CA PRO A 151 13.70 1.01 -2.49
C PRO A 151 12.75 0.03 -1.83
N ASP A 152 11.88 0.57 -0.99
CA ASP A 152 10.76 -0.17 -0.44
C ASP A 152 9.44 0.52 -0.74
N ILE A 153 8.37 -0.23 -0.57
CA ILE A 153 7.00 0.17 -0.76
C ILE A 153 6.32 0.06 0.60
N ARG A 154 5.98 1.21 1.18
CA ARG A 154 5.20 1.28 2.40
C ARG A 154 3.73 1.19 2.06
N ILE A 155 3.02 0.27 2.70
CA ILE A 155 1.57 0.08 2.55
C ILE A 155 0.95 0.18 3.94
N ILE A 156 0.05 1.14 4.13
CA ILE A 156 -0.79 1.18 5.32
C ILE A 156 -1.97 0.24 5.08
N ILE A 157 -2.21 -0.64 6.04
CA ILE A 157 -3.28 -1.62 6.02
C ILE A 157 -4.12 -1.43 7.27
N PHE A 158 -5.44 -1.47 7.10
CA PHE A 158 -6.40 -1.44 8.18
C PHE A 158 -7.50 -2.43 7.88
N ASN A 159 -7.84 -3.28 8.86
CA ASN A 159 -8.90 -4.28 8.71
C ASN A 159 -8.73 -5.15 7.44
N LYS A 160 -7.52 -5.73 7.25
CA LYS A 160 -7.12 -6.53 6.07
C LYS A 160 -7.22 -5.82 4.72
N ILE A 161 -7.46 -4.51 4.69
CA ILE A 161 -7.60 -3.73 3.46
C ILE A 161 -6.42 -2.76 3.31
N PRO A 162 -5.62 -2.87 2.23
CA PRO A 162 -4.61 -1.87 1.89
C PRO A 162 -5.26 -0.52 1.61
N VAL A 163 -5.02 0.47 2.48
CA VAL A 163 -5.70 1.78 2.39
C VAL A 163 -4.88 2.84 1.66
N MET A 164 -3.56 2.77 1.70
CA MET A 164 -2.67 3.76 1.08
C MET A 164 -1.27 3.20 0.90
N ALA A 165 -0.60 3.53 -0.20
CA ALA A 165 0.75 3.07 -0.48
C ALA A 165 1.67 4.21 -0.96
N MET A 166 2.97 4.08 -0.70
CA MET A 166 4.01 4.91 -1.31
C MET A 166 5.28 4.12 -1.57
N LEU A 167 5.96 4.44 -2.66
CA LEU A 167 7.33 4.04 -2.94
C LEU A 167 8.28 5.01 -2.22
N ARG A 168 9.24 4.49 -1.47
CA ARG A 168 10.32 5.27 -0.86
C ARG A 168 11.59 5.07 -1.66
N LEU A 169 12.09 6.15 -2.27
CA LEU A 169 13.28 6.11 -3.12
C LEU A 169 14.49 6.67 -2.37
N PRO A 170 15.55 5.85 -2.17
CA PRO A 170 16.80 6.33 -1.63
C PRO A 170 17.45 7.41 -2.49
N THR A 171 18.01 8.40 -1.81
CA THR A 171 18.76 9.54 -2.37
C THR A 171 20.21 9.53 -1.86
N LYS A 172 21.04 10.43 -2.42
CA LYS A 172 22.40 10.66 -1.92
C LYS A 172 22.38 11.17 -0.48
N GLU A 173 21.45 12.07 -0.17
CA GLU A 173 21.24 12.63 1.16
C GLU A 173 20.93 11.54 2.19
N SER A 174 20.05 10.59 1.86
CA SER A 174 19.71 9.46 2.73
C SER A 174 20.80 8.39 2.88
N GLY A 175 21.99 8.60 2.30
CA GLY A 175 23.05 7.59 2.28
C GLY A 175 22.67 6.29 1.57
N GLY A 176 21.64 6.31 0.72
CA GLY A 176 21.08 5.12 0.09
C GLY A 176 20.05 4.36 0.94
N ARG A 177 19.45 4.99 1.97
CA ARG A 177 18.36 4.43 2.79
C ARG A 177 17.00 4.93 2.33
N ALA A 178 15.96 4.11 2.50
CA ALA A 178 14.57 4.46 2.18
C ALA A 178 13.86 5.17 3.36
N ASN A 179 14.54 6.13 3.99
CA ASN A 179 14.01 6.88 5.14
C ASN A 179 13.77 8.35 4.75
N LEU A 180 12.49 8.78 4.77
CA LEU A 180 12.11 10.15 4.37
C LEU A 180 12.70 11.21 5.30
N HIS A 181 12.87 10.90 6.60
CA HIS A 181 13.49 11.83 7.56
C HIS A 181 14.99 12.02 7.30
N GLN A 182 15.63 11.06 6.60
CA GLN A 182 17.02 11.17 6.16
C GLN A 182 17.11 11.71 4.71
N GLY A 183 16.03 12.26 4.14
CA GLY A 183 16.05 12.84 2.80
C GLY A 183 15.76 11.87 1.66
N ALA A 184 15.17 10.70 1.91
CA ALA A 184 14.62 9.85 0.85
C ALA A 184 13.33 10.47 0.25
N LEU A 185 13.02 10.15 -1.00
CA LEU A 185 11.81 10.64 -1.66
C LEU A 185 10.60 9.77 -1.28
N GLY A 186 9.45 10.38 -1.06
CA GLY A 186 8.17 9.67 -0.96
C GLY A 186 7.37 9.82 -2.25
N VAL A 187 6.95 8.73 -2.87
CA VAL A 187 6.15 8.77 -4.09
C VAL A 187 4.87 7.98 -3.89
N GLY A 188 3.71 8.64 -3.89
CA GLY A 188 2.42 7.98 -3.71
C GLY A 188 2.16 6.94 -4.80
N ILE A 189 1.44 5.87 -4.44
CA ILE A 189 1.06 4.80 -5.36
C ILE A 189 -0.46 4.68 -5.36
N ASP A 190 -1.04 4.67 -6.57
CA ASP A 190 -2.45 4.37 -6.75
C ASP A 190 -2.73 2.88 -6.44
N ILE A 191 -3.62 2.61 -5.49
CA ILE A 191 -3.91 1.25 -5.00
C ILE A 191 -4.53 0.37 -6.09
N ALA A 192 -5.36 0.92 -6.98
CA ALA A 192 -6.00 0.15 -8.03
C ALA A 192 -5.01 -0.30 -9.12
N THR A 193 -4.07 0.58 -9.49
CA THR A 193 -3.22 0.38 -10.68
C THR A 193 -1.77 0.01 -10.37
N GLY A 194 -1.28 0.28 -9.16
CA GLY A 194 0.12 0.11 -8.81
C GLY A 194 1.05 1.10 -9.52
N ILE A 195 0.52 2.24 -9.96
CA ILE A 195 1.28 3.28 -10.67
C ILE A 195 1.55 4.46 -9.74
N THR A 196 2.78 4.96 -9.75
CA THR A 196 3.13 6.13 -8.95
C THR A 196 2.41 7.40 -9.40
N THR A 197 2.03 8.25 -8.43
CA THR A 197 1.20 9.45 -8.66
C THR A 197 1.94 10.74 -8.34
N LYS A 198 1.77 11.31 -7.14
CA LYS A 198 2.45 12.51 -6.65
C LYS A 198 3.74 12.10 -5.94
N ALA A 199 4.74 12.97 -5.95
CA ALA A 199 5.98 12.77 -5.22
C ALA A 199 6.25 13.94 -4.28
N ILE A 200 6.95 13.65 -3.19
CA ILE A 200 7.40 14.61 -2.20
C ILE A 200 8.88 14.41 -1.87
N TRP A 201 9.54 15.51 -1.52
CA TRP A 201 10.86 15.53 -0.93
C TRP A 201 10.90 16.66 0.09
N HIS A 202 11.37 16.38 1.31
CA HIS A 202 11.33 17.35 2.42
C HIS A 202 9.94 17.89 2.74
N GLY A 203 8.90 17.08 2.50
CA GLY A 203 7.50 17.48 2.67
C GLY A 203 6.89 18.23 1.49
N GLU A 204 7.72 18.75 0.59
CA GLU A 204 7.31 19.55 -0.56
C GLU A 204 7.04 18.71 -1.81
N GLU A 205 6.09 19.14 -2.64
CA GLU A 205 5.76 18.44 -3.88
C GLU A 205 6.86 18.62 -4.93
N ILE A 206 7.25 17.51 -5.56
CA ILE A 206 8.20 17.51 -6.66
C ILE A 206 7.68 16.68 -7.84
N VAL A 207 8.07 17.05 -9.06
CA VAL A 207 7.69 16.32 -10.29
C VAL A 207 8.84 15.41 -10.76
N PHE A 208 10.06 15.94 -10.69
CA PHE A 208 11.27 15.29 -11.16
C PHE A 208 12.13 14.85 -9.99
N LYS A 209 12.85 13.75 -10.16
CA LYS A 209 13.84 13.29 -9.20
C LYS A 209 14.94 14.37 -9.10
N PRO A 210 15.34 14.80 -7.89
CA PRO A 210 16.36 15.82 -7.70
C PRO A 210 17.66 15.50 -8.47
N GLY A 211 18.17 16.54 -9.13
CA GLY A 211 19.36 16.49 -9.98
C GLY A 211 19.19 15.70 -11.29
N THR A 212 17.96 15.44 -11.74
CA THR A 212 17.68 14.72 -13.00
C THR A 212 16.37 15.18 -13.63
N GLU A 213 16.19 14.94 -14.93
CA GLU A 213 14.92 15.16 -15.64
C GLU A 213 13.93 13.97 -15.54
N ARG A 214 14.20 13.03 -14.63
CA ARG A 214 13.38 11.82 -14.51
C ARG A 214 12.11 12.12 -13.74
N LYS A 215 10.96 11.97 -14.41
CA LYS A 215 9.64 12.04 -13.76
C LYS A 215 9.48 10.92 -12.73
N LEU A 216 8.95 11.27 -11.56
CA LEU A 216 8.65 10.32 -10.47
C LEU A 216 7.26 9.69 -10.58
N ARG A 217 6.38 10.32 -11.37
CA ARG A 217 5.06 9.81 -11.71
C ARG A 217 5.11 8.79 -12.83
N GLY A 218 4.22 7.80 -12.79
CA GLY A 218 4.03 6.84 -13.90
C GLY A 218 4.91 5.59 -13.81
N ILE A 219 5.65 5.41 -12.71
CA ILE A 219 6.43 4.20 -12.46
C ILE A 219 5.44 3.09 -12.09
N LYS A 220 5.42 2.04 -12.90
CA LYS A 220 4.59 0.85 -12.65
C LYS A 220 5.32 -0.10 -11.70
N ILE A 221 4.71 -0.42 -10.57
CA ILE A 221 5.23 -1.41 -9.63
C ILE A 221 4.98 -2.82 -10.20
N PRO A 222 6.03 -3.66 -10.35
CA PRO A 222 5.87 -5.02 -10.85
C PRO A 222 5.17 -5.91 -9.82
N GLY A 223 4.26 -6.78 -10.29
CA GLY A 223 3.57 -7.74 -9.43
C GLY A 223 2.71 -7.08 -8.35
N TRP A 224 2.03 -5.97 -8.67
CA TRP A 224 1.32 -5.15 -7.69
C TRP A 224 0.30 -5.92 -6.84
N ASP A 225 -0.41 -6.87 -7.43
CA ASP A 225 -1.41 -7.68 -6.73
C ASP A 225 -0.74 -8.55 -5.67
N ALA A 226 0.34 -9.26 -6.06
CA ALA A 226 1.16 -10.03 -5.14
C ALA A 226 1.80 -9.15 -4.04
N VAL A 227 2.14 -7.89 -4.34
CA VAL A 227 2.64 -6.93 -3.34
C VAL A 227 1.54 -6.63 -2.30
N LEU A 228 0.32 -6.33 -2.75
CA LEU A 228 -0.80 -6.05 -1.86
C LEU A 228 -1.17 -7.29 -1.02
N GLU A 229 -1.26 -8.47 -1.64
CA GLU A 229 -1.56 -9.74 -0.97
C GLU A 229 -0.49 -10.09 0.08
N THR A 230 0.79 -9.94 -0.26
CA THR A 230 1.90 -10.14 0.68
C THR A 230 1.76 -9.22 1.89
N ALA A 231 1.32 -7.98 1.67
CA ALA A 231 1.10 -7.01 2.74
C ALA A 231 -0.03 -7.45 3.67
N VAL A 232 -1.18 -7.87 3.12
CA VAL A 232 -2.34 -8.31 3.91
C VAL A 232 -2.02 -9.59 4.67
N ARG A 233 -1.36 -10.56 4.05
CA ARG A 233 -0.93 -11.79 4.75
C ARG A 233 0.05 -11.49 5.90
N ALA A 234 0.87 -10.46 5.78
CA ALA A 234 1.73 -10.00 6.86
C ALA A 234 0.93 -9.39 8.02
N GLN A 235 -0.17 -8.69 7.73
CA GLN A 235 -1.11 -8.22 8.74
C GLN A 235 -1.75 -9.40 9.49
N GLU A 236 -2.29 -10.37 8.75
CA GLU A 236 -2.92 -11.56 9.31
C GLU A 236 -1.96 -12.32 10.23
N ALA A 237 -0.71 -12.52 9.79
CA ALA A 237 0.33 -13.19 10.56
C ALA A 237 0.74 -12.45 11.85
N SER A 238 0.62 -11.11 11.87
CA SER A 238 1.03 -10.28 13.02
C SER A 238 -0.10 -10.00 14.00
N HIS A 239 -1.36 -10.25 13.60
CA HIS A 239 -2.56 -9.92 14.36
C HIS A 239 -2.68 -8.44 14.74
N LEU A 240 -2.10 -7.55 13.92
CA LEU A 240 -2.25 -6.09 14.06
C LEU A 240 -3.47 -5.65 13.24
N GLY A 241 -4.45 -4.99 13.85
CA GLY A 241 -5.60 -4.46 13.10
C GLY A 241 -5.27 -3.23 12.26
N TYR A 242 -4.22 -2.47 12.60
CA TYR A 242 -3.70 -1.32 11.87
C TYR A 242 -2.16 -1.31 11.85
N LEU A 243 -1.54 -1.25 10.68
CA LEU A 243 -0.07 -1.20 10.56
C LEU A 243 0.41 -0.61 9.24
N GLY A 244 1.68 -0.24 9.20
CA GLY A 244 2.45 -0.10 7.96
C GLY A 244 3.26 -1.35 7.70
N VAL A 245 3.24 -1.83 6.46
CA VAL A 245 4.09 -2.92 5.99
C VAL A 245 5.06 -2.36 4.97
N ASP A 246 6.34 -2.58 5.19
CA ASP A 246 7.40 -2.15 4.28
C ASP A 246 7.83 -3.34 3.42
N ILE A 247 7.53 -3.27 2.13
CA ILE A 247 7.79 -4.35 1.15
C ILE A 247 8.92 -3.97 0.21
N VAL A 248 9.83 -4.90 -0.03
CA VAL A 248 10.86 -4.78 -1.06
C VAL A 248 10.57 -5.74 -2.21
N ILE A 249 10.93 -5.36 -3.43
CA ILE A 249 10.82 -6.25 -4.59
C ILE A 249 12.18 -6.90 -4.83
N HIS A 250 12.30 -8.18 -4.47
CA HIS A 250 13.47 -8.98 -4.79
C HIS A 250 13.51 -9.23 -6.32
N PRO A 251 14.69 -9.11 -6.99
CA PRO A 251 14.80 -9.29 -8.43
C PRO A 251 14.34 -10.67 -8.95
N GLU A 252 14.48 -11.71 -8.12
CA GLU A 252 14.21 -13.11 -8.49
C GLU A 252 13.03 -13.72 -7.72
N LYS A 253 12.75 -13.22 -6.50
CA LYS A 253 11.81 -13.85 -5.57
C LYS A 253 10.51 -13.06 -5.42
N GLY A 254 10.41 -11.89 -6.07
CA GLY A 254 9.23 -11.03 -6.00
C GLY A 254 9.11 -10.27 -4.66
N PRO A 255 7.89 -9.91 -4.23
CA PRO A 255 7.67 -9.11 -3.03
C PRO A 255 8.10 -9.84 -1.76
N MET A 256 8.76 -9.12 -0.86
CA MET A 256 9.13 -9.60 0.47
C MET A 256 8.84 -8.53 1.52
N VAL A 257 8.37 -8.95 2.68
CA VAL A 257 8.22 -8.08 3.84
C VAL A 257 9.59 -7.82 4.47
N LEU A 258 9.95 -6.55 4.58
CA LEU A 258 11.18 -6.09 5.23
C LEU A 258 10.93 -5.74 6.70
N GLU A 259 9.83 -5.05 6.99
CA GLU A 259 9.49 -4.54 8.33
C GLU A 259 7.97 -4.37 8.49
N LEU A 260 7.51 -4.52 9.74
CA LEU A 260 6.15 -4.18 10.18
C LEU A 260 6.24 -3.00 11.15
N ASN A 261 5.32 -2.05 11.03
CA ASN A 261 5.29 -0.88 11.89
C ASN A 261 3.87 -0.67 12.45
N ALA A 262 3.69 -0.82 13.76
CA ALA A 262 2.39 -0.66 14.41
C ALA A 262 1.90 0.80 14.47
N GLN A 263 2.77 1.78 14.21
CA GLN A 263 2.48 3.21 14.19
C GLN A 263 3.16 3.89 12.99
N PRO A 264 2.75 3.60 11.75
CA PRO A 264 3.39 4.11 10.56
C PRO A 264 3.35 5.64 10.47
N GLY A 265 4.39 6.23 9.87
CA GLY A 265 4.48 7.67 9.63
C GLY A 265 3.41 8.18 8.64
N LEU A 266 3.02 9.44 8.80
CA LEU A 266 1.87 10.03 8.10
C LEU A 266 2.22 10.84 6.85
N GLN A 267 3.50 10.99 6.51
CA GLN A 267 3.97 11.66 5.28
C GLN A 267 3.44 10.98 3.99
N ILE A 268 3.01 9.73 4.08
CA ILE A 268 2.32 9.03 2.99
C ILE A 268 1.05 9.77 2.50
N GLN A 269 0.39 10.54 3.36
CA GLN A 269 -0.76 11.40 2.99
C GLN A 269 -0.33 12.50 2.03
N LEU A 270 0.83 13.12 2.28
CA LEU A 270 1.40 14.16 1.43
C LEU A 270 1.81 13.57 0.08
N ALA A 271 2.48 12.41 0.10
CA ALA A 271 2.90 11.69 -1.11
C ALA A 271 1.72 11.30 -2.01
N ASN A 272 0.56 10.99 -1.44
CA ASN A 272 -0.66 10.66 -2.19
C ASN A 272 -1.56 11.87 -2.48
N GLY A 273 -1.34 13.00 -1.81
CA GLY A 273 -2.22 14.17 -1.92
C GLY A 273 -3.64 13.92 -1.39
N GLU A 274 -3.80 12.94 -0.48
CA GLU A 274 -5.08 12.47 0.05
C GLU A 274 -5.01 12.13 1.54
N GLY A 275 -6.09 12.43 2.26
CA GLY A 275 -6.17 12.25 3.69
C GLY A 275 -6.44 10.79 4.07
N LEU A 276 -5.71 10.29 5.06
CA LEU A 276 -5.78 8.90 5.52
C LEU A 276 -7.01 8.64 6.39
N LYS A 277 -7.50 9.62 7.17
CA LYS A 277 -8.60 9.44 8.13
C LYS A 277 -9.86 8.90 7.43
N LYS A 278 -10.32 9.58 6.38
CA LYS A 278 -11.51 9.15 5.61
C LYS A 278 -11.35 7.81 4.92
N ARG A 279 -10.11 7.42 4.57
CA ARG A 279 -9.84 6.11 3.98
C ARG A 279 -9.98 5.00 5.02
N LEU A 280 -9.50 5.24 6.24
CA LEU A 280 -9.65 4.31 7.37
C LEU A 280 -11.10 4.16 7.80
N GLU A 281 -11.82 5.27 8.03
CA GLU A 281 -13.25 5.27 8.42
C GLU A 281 -14.11 4.50 7.41
N ARG A 282 -13.74 4.52 6.13
CA ARG A 282 -14.49 3.85 5.07
C ARG A 282 -14.44 2.31 5.15
N VAL A 283 -13.41 1.77 5.79
CA VAL A 283 -13.15 0.32 5.85
C VAL A 283 -13.27 -0.25 7.26
N GLU A 284 -13.56 0.59 8.26
CA GLU A 284 -13.64 0.21 9.68
C GLU A 284 -14.68 -0.88 9.92
N ASP A 285 -15.88 -0.72 9.35
CA ASP A 285 -17.02 -1.63 9.59
C ASP A 285 -17.18 -2.72 8.51
N LEU A 286 -16.16 -2.93 7.67
CA LEU A 286 -16.24 -3.96 6.62
C LEU A 286 -15.82 -5.32 7.18
N ASP A 287 -16.55 -6.38 6.84
CA ASP A 287 -16.09 -7.73 7.13
C ASP A 287 -15.19 -8.24 6.00
N VAL A 288 -13.99 -8.70 6.37
CA VAL A 288 -12.96 -9.14 5.42
C VAL A 288 -12.44 -10.50 5.84
N THR A 289 -12.80 -11.50 5.03
CA THR A 289 -12.50 -12.91 5.30
C THR A 289 -11.02 -13.21 5.12
N ASP A 290 -10.42 -12.74 4.02
CA ASP A 290 -9.08 -13.13 3.56
C ASP A 290 -8.35 -12.01 2.79
N ALA A 291 -7.09 -12.27 2.46
CA ALA A 291 -6.21 -11.35 1.77
C ALA A 291 -6.69 -10.95 0.37
N GLU A 292 -7.15 -11.91 -0.45
CA GLU A 292 -7.62 -11.65 -1.81
C GLU A 292 -8.82 -10.70 -1.79
N ARG A 293 -9.75 -10.95 -0.87
CA ARG A 293 -10.91 -10.11 -0.62
C ARG A 293 -10.51 -8.71 -0.17
N GLY A 294 -9.56 -8.60 0.75
CA GLY A 294 -9.03 -7.32 1.22
C GLY A 294 -8.41 -6.49 0.09
N VAL A 295 -7.65 -7.13 -0.80
CA VAL A 295 -7.05 -6.49 -1.98
C VAL A 295 -8.13 -6.04 -2.98
N MET A 296 -9.13 -6.88 -3.24
CA MET A 296 -10.25 -6.53 -4.11
C MET A 296 -10.99 -5.28 -3.59
N LEU A 297 -11.33 -5.26 -2.30
CA LEU A 297 -11.98 -4.12 -1.65
C LEU A 297 -11.10 -2.86 -1.73
N ALA A 298 -9.81 -2.98 -1.45
CA ALA A 298 -8.87 -1.87 -1.55
C ALA A 298 -8.88 -1.24 -2.94
N LYS A 299 -8.79 -2.05 -4.00
CA LYS A 299 -8.80 -1.57 -5.38
C LYS A 299 -10.12 -0.91 -5.75
N ALA A 300 -11.26 -1.46 -5.33
CA ALA A 300 -12.59 -0.91 -5.59
C ALA A 300 -12.86 0.41 -4.85
N LEU A 301 -12.42 0.50 -3.59
CA LEU A 301 -12.69 1.64 -2.73
C LEU A 301 -11.72 2.80 -3.00
N PHE A 302 -10.47 2.48 -3.31
CA PHE A 302 -9.36 3.44 -3.39
C PHE A 302 -8.74 3.55 -4.79
N ALA A 303 -9.46 3.13 -5.83
CA ALA A 303 -9.18 3.57 -7.20
C ALA A 303 -9.06 5.09 -7.24
N GLY A 304 -7.85 5.58 -7.51
CA GLY A 304 -7.51 6.98 -7.48
C GLY A 304 -7.47 7.60 -8.87
N ARG A 305 -6.97 8.84 -8.91
CA ARG A 305 -7.07 9.83 -9.99
C ARG A 305 -6.44 9.43 -11.34
N PHE A 306 -5.92 8.22 -11.52
CA PHE A 306 -5.37 7.80 -12.82
C PHE A 306 -6.48 7.65 -13.88
N GLU A 307 -7.66 7.14 -13.50
CA GLU A 307 -8.86 7.17 -14.37
C GLU A 307 -9.28 8.63 -14.66
N ASN A 308 -9.23 9.49 -13.64
CA ASN A 308 -9.52 10.92 -13.78
C ASN A 308 -8.55 11.67 -14.71
N ARG A 309 -7.33 11.16 -14.97
CA ARG A 309 -6.36 11.82 -15.85
C ARG A 309 -6.50 11.44 -17.32
N LYS A 310 -6.90 10.19 -17.62
CA LYS A 310 -7.43 9.88 -18.96
C LYS A 310 -8.65 10.75 -19.25
N ALA A 311 -9.54 10.88 -18.27
CA ALA A 311 -10.66 11.81 -18.37
C ALA A 311 -10.21 13.27 -18.57
N ALA A 312 -9.21 13.76 -17.84
CA ALA A 312 -8.69 15.13 -18.02
C ALA A 312 -7.96 15.35 -19.36
N GLN A 313 -7.26 14.34 -19.90
CA GLN A 313 -6.67 14.40 -21.25
C GLN A 313 -7.73 14.36 -22.34
N GLU A 314 -8.82 13.63 -22.13
CA GLU A 314 -9.97 13.58 -23.03
C GLU A 314 -10.92 14.79 -22.90
N GLY A 315 -10.57 15.82 -22.10
CA GLY A 315 -11.39 17.02 -21.88
C GLY A 315 -12.61 16.79 -20.96
N ILE A 316 -13.43 17.81 -20.70
CA ILE A 316 -14.70 17.61 -20.00
C ILE A 316 -15.71 17.07 -21.03
N LYS A 317 -16.30 15.89 -20.78
CA LYS A 317 -17.35 15.33 -21.65
C LYS A 317 -18.72 15.77 -21.13
N THR A 318 -19.54 16.31 -22.01
CA THR A 318 -20.92 16.65 -21.69
C THR A 318 -21.79 15.40 -21.76
N ILE A 319 -22.59 15.17 -20.74
CA ILE A 319 -23.59 14.10 -20.64
C ILE A 319 -24.94 14.70 -20.28
N ARG A 320 -26.03 14.01 -20.61
CA ARG A 320 -27.40 14.42 -20.28
C ARG A 320 -27.84 13.85 -18.94
N ASN A 321 -29.04 14.22 -18.48
CA ASN A 321 -29.67 13.64 -17.30
C ASN A 321 -29.92 12.13 -17.43
N ASP A 322 -30.05 11.64 -18.66
CA ASP A 322 -30.18 10.22 -18.99
C ASP A 322 -29.15 9.84 -20.08
N GLU A 323 -28.42 8.75 -19.85
CA GLU A 323 -27.36 8.30 -20.75
C GLU A 323 -27.45 6.80 -21.00
N THR A 324 -27.20 6.38 -22.24
CA THR A 324 -27.01 4.96 -22.54
C THR A 324 -25.58 4.57 -22.15
N VAL A 325 -25.45 3.61 -21.23
CA VAL A 325 -24.17 3.12 -20.76
C VAL A 325 -24.01 1.64 -21.05
N LYS A 326 -22.75 1.20 -21.20
CA LYS A 326 -22.41 -0.21 -21.44
C LYS A 326 -21.86 -0.82 -20.17
N ILE A 327 -22.65 -1.59 -19.45
CA ILE A 327 -22.20 -2.33 -18.27
C ILE A 327 -21.41 -3.55 -18.73
N VAL A 328 -20.23 -3.75 -18.12
CA VAL A 328 -19.38 -4.92 -18.35
C VAL A 328 -19.71 -5.98 -17.31
N THR A 329 -20.24 -7.11 -17.77
CA THR A 329 -20.56 -8.29 -16.95
C THR A 329 -19.30 -9.06 -16.54
N PRO A 330 -19.36 -9.95 -15.53
CA PRO A 330 -18.24 -10.80 -15.16
C PRO A 330 -17.74 -11.67 -16.33
N GLU A 331 -18.64 -12.09 -17.22
CA GLU A 331 -18.31 -12.83 -18.45
C GLU A 331 -17.76 -11.93 -19.58
N ARG A 332 -17.39 -10.68 -19.25
CA ARG A 332 -16.85 -9.66 -20.17
C ARG A 332 -17.78 -9.23 -21.31
N ARG A 333 -19.07 -9.60 -21.26
CA ARG A 333 -20.09 -9.08 -22.18
C ARG A 333 -20.42 -7.64 -21.82
N ARG A 334 -20.71 -6.82 -22.84
CA ARG A 334 -21.16 -5.42 -22.67
C ARG A 334 -22.66 -5.36 -22.90
N VAL A 335 -23.40 -4.95 -21.89
CA VAL A 335 -24.87 -4.84 -21.92
C VAL A 335 -25.25 -3.37 -21.85
N GLU A 336 -25.99 -2.89 -22.85
CA GLU A 336 -26.47 -1.51 -22.91
C GLU A 336 -27.67 -1.32 -21.98
N VAL A 337 -27.62 -0.27 -21.16
CA VAL A 337 -28.72 0.13 -20.27
C VAL A 337 -28.85 1.64 -20.25
N THR A 338 -30.07 2.14 -20.06
CA THR A 338 -30.30 3.55 -19.80
C THR A 338 -30.06 3.86 -18.33
N ALA A 339 -29.11 4.74 -18.05
CA ALA A 339 -28.76 5.20 -16.73
C ALA A 339 -29.30 6.60 -16.45
N LYS A 340 -29.82 6.81 -15.23
CA LYS A 340 -30.11 8.15 -14.70
C LYS A 340 -28.83 8.74 -14.14
N ILE A 341 -28.46 9.94 -14.58
CA ILE A 341 -27.40 10.75 -13.97
C ILE A 341 -28.02 11.49 -12.79
N ASP A 342 -27.57 11.17 -11.57
CA ASP A 342 -28.16 11.72 -10.34
C ASP A 342 -27.07 12.37 -9.48
N THR A 343 -26.98 13.71 -9.57
CA THR A 343 -26.00 14.49 -8.82
C THR A 343 -26.30 14.56 -7.32
N GLY A 344 -27.55 14.27 -6.90
CA GLY A 344 -27.94 14.15 -5.50
C GLY A 344 -27.48 12.83 -4.87
N ALA A 345 -27.46 11.75 -5.65
CA ALA A 345 -26.95 10.46 -5.21
C ALA A 345 -25.42 10.48 -5.04
N TRP A 346 -24.92 10.20 -3.83
CA TRP A 346 -23.46 10.12 -3.60
C TRP A 346 -22.80 8.94 -4.33
N ARG A 347 -23.48 7.80 -4.42
CA ARG A 347 -23.00 6.56 -5.04
C ARG A 347 -23.97 6.06 -6.10
N SER A 348 -23.44 5.30 -7.05
CA SER A 348 -24.22 4.61 -8.05
C SER A 348 -25.02 3.45 -7.46
N SER A 349 -26.13 3.09 -8.11
CA SER A 349 -26.98 1.95 -7.74
C SER A 349 -27.55 1.27 -8.97
N ILE A 350 -27.73 -0.05 -8.93
CA ILE A 350 -28.24 -0.86 -10.03
C ILE A 350 -29.43 -1.70 -9.61
N ASP A 351 -30.32 -1.99 -10.55
CA ASP A 351 -31.46 -2.87 -10.35
C ASP A 351 -31.04 -4.30 -9.99
N LYS A 352 -31.77 -4.89 -9.04
CA LYS A 352 -31.56 -6.25 -8.55
C LYS A 352 -31.78 -7.31 -9.64
N THR A 353 -32.89 -7.22 -10.37
CA THR A 353 -33.24 -8.18 -11.43
C THR A 353 -32.18 -8.18 -12.54
N PHE A 354 -31.75 -6.98 -12.94
CA PHE A 354 -30.66 -6.84 -13.90
C PHE A 354 -29.36 -7.44 -13.38
N ALA A 355 -29.01 -7.17 -12.11
CA ALA A 355 -27.79 -7.68 -11.51
C ALA A 355 -27.77 -9.21 -11.40
N GLU A 356 -28.90 -9.83 -11.06
CA GLU A 356 -29.09 -11.28 -11.03
C GLU A 356 -28.91 -11.90 -12.42
N ASN A 357 -29.65 -11.40 -13.41
CA ASN A 357 -29.66 -11.94 -14.78
C ASN A 357 -28.32 -11.81 -15.50
N ASN A 358 -27.48 -10.86 -15.08
CA ASN A 358 -26.18 -10.59 -15.70
C ASN A 358 -24.99 -11.04 -14.84
N GLY A 359 -25.23 -11.90 -13.83
CA GLY A 359 -24.17 -12.50 -13.01
C GLY A 359 -23.47 -11.53 -12.06
N LEU A 360 -23.95 -10.30 -11.91
CA LEU A 360 -23.30 -9.28 -11.08
C LEU A 360 -23.41 -9.58 -9.58
N LEU A 361 -24.32 -10.47 -9.16
CA LEU A 361 -24.46 -10.95 -7.77
C LEU A 361 -23.67 -12.23 -7.46
N GLN A 362 -22.69 -12.61 -8.28
CA GLN A 362 -21.78 -13.70 -7.91
C GLN A 362 -21.01 -13.35 -6.62
N LYS A 363 -20.71 -14.37 -5.78
CA LYS A 363 -20.08 -14.21 -4.45
C LYS A 363 -18.74 -13.45 -4.51
N ASN A 364 -17.99 -13.63 -5.59
CA ASN A 364 -16.72 -12.94 -5.85
C ASN A 364 -16.89 -11.47 -6.26
N ASN A 365 -18.08 -11.03 -6.72
CA ASN A 365 -18.34 -9.67 -7.18
C ASN A 365 -19.12 -8.81 -6.17
N ILE A 366 -19.95 -9.43 -5.33
CA ILE A 366 -20.51 -8.79 -4.13
C ILE A 366 -19.33 -8.43 -3.24
N LEU A 367 -19.25 -7.21 -2.71
CA LEU A 367 -18.20 -6.67 -1.85
C LEU A 367 -18.58 -6.72 -0.35
N TRP A 368 -19.80 -6.30 0.00
CA TRP A 368 -20.40 -6.43 1.33
C TRP A 368 -21.91 -6.22 1.23
N THR A 369 -22.66 -6.53 2.28
CA THR A 369 -24.06 -6.10 2.43
C THR A 369 -24.13 -4.93 3.40
N LYS A 370 -25.00 -3.95 3.12
CA LYS A 370 -25.20 -2.81 4.01
C LYS A 370 -26.68 -2.52 4.14
N VAL A 371 -27.11 -2.20 5.37
CA VAL A 371 -28.45 -1.68 5.63
C VAL A 371 -28.52 -0.23 5.19
N PHE A 372 -29.42 0.08 4.25
CA PHE A 372 -29.71 1.43 3.81
C PHE A 372 -31.05 1.87 4.40
N LYS A 373 -31.05 3.00 5.11
CA LYS A 373 -32.27 3.67 5.58
C LYS A 373 -32.80 4.59 4.48
N SER A 374 -34.08 4.46 4.17
CA SER A 374 -34.81 5.31 3.22
C SER A 374 -36.12 5.77 3.85
N ALA A 375 -36.82 6.71 3.20
CA ALA A 375 -38.15 7.14 3.62
C ALA A 375 -39.19 5.99 3.67
N LEU A 376 -38.92 4.87 2.96
CA LEU A 376 -39.78 3.69 2.88
C LEU A 376 -39.35 2.56 3.84
N GLY A 377 -38.34 2.77 4.68
CA GLY A 377 -37.84 1.77 5.64
C GLY A 377 -36.35 1.45 5.48
N SER A 378 -35.91 0.40 6.19
CA SER A 378 -34.54 -0.11 6.16
C SER A 378 -34.47 -1.35 5.27
N GLU A 379 -33.58 -1.34 4.27
CA GLU A 379 -33.37 -2.47 3.37
C GLU A 379 -31.90 -2.88 3.39
N GLU A 380 -31.62 -4.17 3.56
CA GLU A 380 -30.28 -4.71 3.37
C GLU A 380 -29.99 -4.89 1.88
N ARG A 381 -28.92 -4.27 1.41
CA ARG A 381 -28.55 -4.26 -0.01
C ARG A 381 -27.11 -4.74 -0.19
N ALA A 382 -26.93 -5.64 -1.16
CA ALA A 382 -25.61 -6.00 -1.63
C ALA A 382 -24.93 -4.77 -2.28
N VAL A 383 -23.65 -4.58 -2.01
CA VAL A 383 -22.80 -3.64 -2.75
C VAL A 383 -21.86 -4.46 -3.62
N ILE A 384 -21.83 -4.18 -4.91
CA ILE A 384 -21.06 -4.94 -5.90
C ILE A 384 -19.98 -4.07 -6.54
N ASN A 385 -18.96 -4.72 -7.09
CA ASN A 385 -18.11 -4.10 -8.11
C ASN A 385 -18.89 -4.00 -9.42
N ILE A 386 -18.75 -2.87 -10.11
CA ILE A 386 -19.31 -2.66 -11.44
C ILE A 386 -18.33 -1.89 -12.32
N SER A 387 -18.19 -2.36 -13.55
CA SER A 387 -17.45 -1.68 -14.60
C SER A 387 -18.44 -1.26 -15.68
N PHE A 388 -18.42 -0.01 -16.14
CA PHE A 388 -19.28 0.44 -17.23
C PHE A 388 -18.59 1.50 -18.09
N TYR A 389 -19.11 1.70 -19.31
CA TYR A 389 -18.69 2.80 -20.18
C TYR A 389 -19.74 3.91 -20.19
N LEU A 390 -19.31 5.12 -19.87
CA LEU A 390 -20.11 6.37 -19.96
C LEU A 390 -19.41 7.33 -20.92
N ALA A 391 -20.10 7.74 -21.99
CA ALA A 391 -19.53 8.55 -23.07
C ALA A 391 -18.14 8.04 -23.55
N GLY A 392 -18.04 6.71 -23.72
CA GLY A 392 -16.81 6.02 -24.13
C GLY A 392 -15.73 5.85 -23.06
N ARG A 393 -15.90 6.43 -21.86
CA ARG A 393 -14.96 6.26 -20.74
C ARG A 393 -15.33 5.06 -19.90
N ARG A 394 -14.38 4.15 -19.71
CA ARG A 394 -14.53 3.06 -18.76
C ARG A 394 -14.40 3.59 -17.33
N ILE A 395 -15.39 3.32 -16.50
CA ILE A 395 -15.44 3.64 -15.08
C ILE A 395 -15.54 2.32 -14.32
N ASN A 396 -14.65 2.11 -13.35
CA ASN A 396 -14.73 0.99 -12.42
C ASN A 396 -15.08 1.52 -11.03
N THR A 397 -16.22 1.12 -10.49
CA THR A 397 -16.73 1.65 -9.22
C THR A 397 -17.52 0.60 -8.46
N ILE A 398 -18.13 1.02 -7.36
CA ILE A 398 -19.05 0.22 -6.55
C ILE A 398 -20.47 0.73 -6.75
N ALA A 399 -21.44 -0.19 -6.81
CA ALA A 399 -22.86 0.15 -6.86
C ALA A 399 -23.64 -0.64 -5.81
N SER A 400 -24.60 0.00 -5.17
CA SER A 400 -25.59 -0.73 -4.36
C SER A 400 -26.62 -1.40 -5.27
N VAL A 401 -27.01 -2.61 -4.94
CA VAL A 401 -28.07 -3.34 -5.62
C VAL A 401 -29.39 -3.03 -4.94
N SER A 402 -30.35 -2.51 -5.68
CA SER A 402 -31.64 -2.05 -5.16
C SER A 402 -32.77 -2.57 -6.03
N ASN A 403 -33.93 -2.84 -5.43
CA ASN A 403 -35.10 -3.18 -6.22
C ASN A 403 -35.60 -1.92 -6.97
N ARG A 404 -35.48 -1.92 -8.30
CA ARG A 404 -35.93 -0.84 -9.19
C ARG A 404 -36.89 -1.39 -10.25
N LYS A 405 -37.53 -2.52 -9.96
CA LYS A 405 -38.47 -3.21 -10.86
C LYS A 405 -39.55 -2.23 -11.33
N GLY A 406 -39.76 -2.15 -12.64
CA GLY A 406 -40.75 -1.27 -13.27
C GLY A 406 -40.26 0.15 -13.59
N LEU A 407 -39.07 0.55 -13.14
CA LEU A 407 -38.48 1.83 -13.55
C LEU A 407 -37.75 1.69 -14.89
N LYS A 408 -37.97 2.64 -15.81
CA LYS A 408 -37.21 2.71 -17.08
C LYS A 408 -35.69 2.83 -16.87
N LYS A 409 -35.28 3.43 -15.75
CA LYS A 409 -33.87 3.75 -15.43
C LYS A 409 -33.34 2.79 -14.36
N ILE A 410 -32.81 1.65 -14.83
CA ILE A 410 -32.35 0.54 -14.00
C ILE A 410 -30.96 0.76 -13.40
N PHE A 411 -30.23 1.79 -13.84
CA PHE A 411 -28.94 2.17 -13.28
C PHE A 411 -28.96 3.65 -12.92
N ILE A 412 -28.48 4.00 -11.72
CA ILE A 412 -28.23 5.38 -11.30
C ILE A 412 -26.73 5.56 -11.22
N ILE A 413 -26.23 6.63 -11.84
CA ILE A 413 -24.84 7.05 -11.74
C ILE A 413 -24.78 8.25 -10.79
N GLY A 414 -24.17 8.03 -9.63
CA GLY A 414 -24.05 9.07 -8.58
C GLY A 414 -22.84 9.98 -8.79
N ARG A 415 -22.83 11.13 -8.11
CA ARG A 415 -21.81 12.19 -8.26
C ARG A 415 -20.35 11.74 -8.09
N ARG A 416 -20.07 10.65 -7.36
CA ARG A 416 -18.71 10.10 -7.23
C ARG A 416 -18.15 9.62 -8.57
N ASP A 417 -19.00 9.11 -9.44
CA ASP A 417 -18.62 8.51 -10.73
C ASP A 417 -18.75 9.50 -11.89
N LEU A 418 -19.20 10.73 -11.62
CA LEU A 418 -19.38 11.82 -12.59
C LEU A 418 -18.18 12.78 -12.65
N GLN A 419 -17.07 12.46 -11.98
CA GLN A 419 -15.89 13.32 -11.99
C GLN A 419 -15.30 13.41 -13.42
N GLY A 420 -15.19 14.64 -13.95
CA GLY A 420 -14.70 14.89 -15.31
C GLY A 420 -15.79 14.90 -16.40
N PHE A 421 -17.07 14.89 -15.99
CA PHE A 421 -18.22 15.10 -16.87
C PHE A 421 -18.96 16.39 -16.49
N LEU A 422 -19.55 17.05 -17.49
CA LEU A 422 -20.50 18.14 -17.31
C LEU A 422 -21.90 17.60 -17.56
N VAL A 423 -22.80 17.72 -16.58
CA VAL A 423 -24.20 17.30 -16.75
C VAL A 423 -24.97 18.48 -17.34
N LYS A 424 -25.42 18.34 -18.59
CA LYS A 424 -26.35 19.30 -19.20
C LYS A 424 -27.76 18.90 -18.78
N VAL A 425 -28.39 19.76 -18.01
CA VAL A 425 -29.82 19.66 -17.73
C VAL A 425 -30.52 20.13 -18.99
N ASP A 426 -31.21 19.21 -19.67
CA ASP A 426 -32.13 19.63 -20.71
C ASP A 426 -33.35 20.22 -19.97
N ASP A 427 -33.54 21.52 -20.11
CA ASP A 427 -34.78 22.20 -19.72
C ASP A 427 -35.89 21.64 -20.62
N GLN A 428 -36.53 20.55 -20.17
CA GLN A 428 -37.83 20.18 -20.67
C GLN A 428 -38.86 20.98 -19.88
N THR A 429 -39.01 22.25 -20.24
CA THR A 429 -40.31 22.91 -20.21
C THR A 429 -41.17 22.22 -21.26
N ASN A 430 -42.06 21.35 -20.78
CA ASN A 430 -43.43 21.21 -21.26
C ASN A 430 -44.27 20.49 -20.21
#